data_AF-A0A355RDK2-F1
#
_entry.id   AF-A0A355RDK2-F1
#
_cell.length_a   1.000
_cell.length_b   1.000
_cell.length_c   1.000
_cell.angle_alpha   90.00
_cell.angle_beta   90.00
_cell.angle_gamma   90.00
#
_symmetry.space_group_name_H-M   'P 1'
#
loop_
_entity.id
_entity.type
_entity.pdbx_description
1 polymer ?
#
loop_
_entity_poly.entity_id
_entity_poly.type
_entity_poly.pdbx_seq_one_letter_code
_entity_poly.pdbx_strand_id
1 'polypeptide(L)'
;IQHMPAAFTKAFAERLDKLCRISVKEAEDGDMLRPGLALLAPGGKQMMIDGRGTVKILPGDERLNYKPCVDITFGSAAKSYGDKVLSVVLTGMGADGREGARLLKQGGSTVWAQDEASCV
;
A
#
# COMPACT_ATOMS: atom_id res chain seq x y z
N ILE A 1 -0.93 1.43 -2.11
CA ILE A 1 0.30 1.11 -2.87
C ILE A 1 -0.05 1.23 -4.34
N GLN A 2 0.75 1.95 -5.12
CA GLN A 2 0.53 2.12 -6.56
C GLN A 2 1.82 1.79 -7.29
N HIS A 3 1.74 0.92 -8.30
CA HIS A 3 2.87 0.72 -9.22
C HIS A 3 3.03 1.96 -10.08
N MET A 4 4.08 2.71 -9.79
CA MET A 4 4.37 3.98 -10.43
C MET A 4 5.87 4.29 -10.26
N PRO A 5 6.56 4.81 -11.29
CA PRO A 5 7.95 5.21 -11.14
C PRO A 5 8.13 6.32 -10.11
N ALA A 6 9.30 6.36 -9.45
CA ALA A 6 9.62 7.33 -8.40
C ALA A 6 9.43 8.80 -8.82
N ALA A 7 9.62 9.11 -10.10
CA ALA A 7 9.42 10.45 -10.63
C ALA A 7 7.97 10.95 -10.57
N PHE A 8 6.98 10.07 -10.40
CA PHE A 8 5.55 10.42 -10.48
C PHE A 8 4.81 10.31 -9.15
N THR A 9 5.31 9.52 -8.18
CA THR A 9 4.56 9.23 -6.94
C THR A 9 4.30 10.48 -6.10
N LYS A 10 5.28 11.38 -5.96
CA LYS A 10 5.09 12.66 -5.26
C LYS A 10 3.99 13.53 -5.90
N ALA A 11 4.08 13.76 -7.21
CA ALA A 11 3.10 14.55 -7.93
C ALA A 11 1.69 13.93 -7.88
N PHE A 12 1.61 12.59 -7.89
CA PHE A 12 0.35 11.88 -7.74
C PHE A 12 -0.28 12.09 -6.36
N ALA A 13 0.51 11.97 -5.28
CA ALA A 13 0.02 12.24 -3.93
C ALA A 13 -0.47 13.70 -3.77
N GLU A 14 0.30 14.68 -4.26
CA GLU A 14 -0.08 16.10 -4.23
C GLU A 14 -1.37 16.38 -5.02
N ARG A 15 -1.60 15.67 -6.12
CA ARG A 15 -2.84 15.79 -6.88
C ARG A 15 -4.03 15.25 -6.10
N LEU A 16 -3.89 14.10 -5.44
CA LEU A 16 -4.94 13.52 -4.61
C LEU A 16 -5.27 14.40 -3.40
N ASP A 17 -4.26 14.96 -2.74
CA ASP A 17 -4.43 15.86 -1.58
C ASP A 17 -5.31 17.07 -1.93
N LYS A 18 -5.16 17.63 -3.14
CA LYS A 18 -5.99 18.75 -3.63
C LYS A 18 -7.45 18.38 -3.91
N LEU A 19 -7.73 17.11 -4.18
CA LEU A 19 -9.06 16.62 -4.59
C LEU A 19 -9.83 15.95 -3.45
N CYS A 20 -9.13 15.49 -2.42
CA CYS A 20 -9.70 14.75 -1.31
C CYS A 20 -9.93 15.65 -0.09
N ARG A 21 -10.87 15.24 0.78
CA ARG A 21 -11.07 15.88 2.09
C ARG A 21 -10.06 15.42 3.14
N ILE A 22 -9.48 14.24 2.94
CA ILE A 22 -8.41 13.70 3.78
C ILE A 22 -7.06 14.23 3.30
N SER A 23 -6.08 14.27 4.19
CA SER A 23 -4.69 14.57 3.80
C SER A 23 -4.10 13.38 3.06
N VAL A 24 -3.38 13.66 1.97
CA VAL A 24 -2.66 12.67 1.19
C VAL A 24 -1.22 13.15 1.00
N LYS A 25 -0.24 12.29 1.30
CA LYS A 25 1.17 12.57 0.99
C LYS A 25 1.89 11.32 0.51
N GLU A 26 3.01 11.52 -0.18
CA GLU A 26 3.99 10.45 -0.35
C GLU A 26 4.59 10.10 1.02
N ALA A 27 4.71 8.81 1.30
CA ALA A 27 5.12 8.29 2.59
C ALA A 27 6.62 8.51 2.83
N GLU A 28 6.95 8.96 4.04
CA GLU A 28 8.31 9.12 4.53
C GLU A 28 8.61 8.11 5.65
N ASP A 29 9.88 7.76 5.83
CA ASP A 29 10.27 6.87 6.92
C ASP A 29 9.94 7.51 8.27
N GLY A 30 9.29 6.75 9.15
CA GLY A 30 8.83 7.24 10.45
C GLY A 30 7.47 7.94 10.45
N ASP A 31 6.80 8.08 9.29
CA ASP A 31 5.43 8.58 9.25
C ASP A 31 4.51 7.71 10.12
N MET A 32 3.57 8.35 10.83
CA MET A 32 2.60 7.66 11.66
C MET A 32 1.22 7.62 10.99
N LEU A 33 0.63 6.42 10.94
CA LEU A 33 -0.77 6.24 10.57
C LEU A 33 -1.67 6.93 11.58
N ARG A 34 -2.58 7.75 11.07
CA ARG A 34 -3.60 8.44 11.85
C ARG A 34 -4.87 8.61 11.03
N PRO A 35 -6.05 8.72 11.67
CA PRO A 35 -7.30 8.99 10.97
C PRO A 35 -7.20 10.23 10.07
N GLY A 36 -7.78 10.14 8.87
CA GLY A 36 -7.79 11.24 7.90
C GLY A 36 -6.47 11.45 7.14
N LEU A 37 -5.53 10.50 7.20
CA LEU A 37 -4.28 10.52 6.44
C LEU A 37 -4.19 9.29 5.53
N ALA A 38 -3.92 9.52 4.24
CA ALA A 38 -3.51 8.50 3.29
C ALA A 38 -2.02 8.67 2.94
N LEU A 39 -1.29 7.56 2.97
CA LEU A 39 0.14 7.51 2.66
C LEU A 39 0.36 6.71 1.37
N LEU A 40 0.94 7.37 0.37
CA LEU A 40 1.31 6.76 -0.89
C LEU A 40 2.75 6.26 -0.81
N ALA A 41 2.98 4.97 -1.04
CA ALA A 41 4.34 4.44 -1.06
C ALA A 41 5.19 5.08 -2.17
N PRO A 42 6.43 5.50 -1.86
CA PRO A 42 7.33 6.10 -2.85
C PRO A 42 7.77 5.07 -3.90
N GLY A 43 7.81 5.49 -5.16
CA GLY A 43 8.28 4.66 -6.27
C GLY A 43 9.72 4.19 -6.08
N GLY A 44 10.05 2.98 -6.52
CA GLY A 44 11.41 2.43 -6.41
C GLY A 44 11.82 1.96 -5.01
N LYS A 45 10.95 2.08 -4.01
CA LYS A 45 11.18 1.69 -2.61
C LYS A 45 10.11 0.71 -2.14
N GLN A 46 10.27 0.17 -0.93
CA GLN A 46 9.24 -0.63 -0.25
C GLN A 46 8.67 0.13 0.94
N MET A 47 7.39 -0.09 1.22
CA MET A 47 6.69 0.49 2.37
C MET A 47 6.15 -0.64 3.25
N MET A 48 6.51 -0.61 4.52
CA MET A 48 5.99 -1.52 5.54
C MET A 48 5.34 -0.72 6.66
N ILE A 49 4.44 -1.35 7.40
CA ILE A 49 3.79 -0.77 8.57
C ILE A 49 4.01 -1.71 9.76
N ASP A 50 4.40 -1.16 10.90
CA ASP A 50 4.53 -1.91 12.15
C ASP A 50 3.26 -1.85 13.02
N GLY A 51 3.26 -2.59 14.13
CA GLY A 51 2.14 -2.65 15.08
C GLY A 51 1.88 -1.36 15.88
N ARG A 52 2.75 -0.35 15.79
CA ARG A 52 2.56 0.97 16.39
C ARG A 52 1.94 1.97 15.41
N GLY A 53 1.76 1.58 14.15
CA GLY A 53 1.31 2.50 13.09
C GLY A 53 2.44 3.27 12.44
N THR A 54 3.70 2.94 12.72
CA THR A 54 4.84 3.60 12.12
C THR A 54 5.14 2.98 10.76
N VAL A 55 5.31 3.84 9.76
CA VAL A 55 5.73 3.47 8.41
C VAL A 55 7.24 3.33 8.38
N LYS A 56 7.70 2.25 7.76
CA LYS A 56 9.10 2.02 7.44
C LYS A 56 9.29 2.02 5.92
N ILE A 57 10.19 2.88 5.44
CA ILE A 57 10.57 2.95 4.03
C ILE A 57 11.91 2.26 3.84
N LEU A 58 11.91 1.20 3.05
CA LEU A 58 13.10 0.42 2.74
C LEU A 58 13.55 0.66 1.29
N PRO A 59 14.86 0.57 0.99
CA PRO A 59 15.31 0.55 -0.39
C PRO A 59 14.67 -0.61 -1.15
N GLY A 60 14.42 -0.40 -2.45
CA GLY A 60 13.98 -1.48 -3.32
C GLY A 60 15.07 -2.54 -3.50
N ASP A 61 14.68 -3.81 -3.56
CA ASP A 61 15.58 -4.93 -3.90
C ASP A 61 15.47 -5.24 -5.40
N GLU A 62 16.59 -5.37 -6.10
CA GLU A 62 16.64 -5.76 -7.52
C GLU A 62 16.04 -7.14 -7.78
N ARG A 63 16.05 -8.03 -6.78
CA ARG A 63 15.46 -9.37 -6.85
C ARG A 63 13.93 -9.36 -6.88
N LEU A 64 13.30 -8.23 -6.52
CA LEU A 64 11.85 -8.07 -6.50
C LEU A 64 11.35 -7.43 -7.80
N ASN A 65 10.29 -8.01 -8.34
CA ASN A 65 9.63 -7.54 -9.56
C ASN A 65 8.93 -6.19 -9.39
N TYR A 66 8.46 -5.86 -8.18
CA TYR A 66 7.65 -4.67 -7.91
C TYR A 66 8.27 -3.80 -6.82
N LYS A 67 8.36 -2.49 -7.08
CA LYS A 67 8.89 -1.46 -6.18
C LYS A 67 8.09 -0.16 -6.37
N PRO A 68 7.04 0.10 -5.59
CA PRO A 68 6.63 -0.64 -4.38
C PRO A 68 5.83 -1.92 -4.67
N CYS A 69 5.97 -2.91 -3.77
CA CYS A 69 5.27 -4.19 -3.82
C CYS A 69 4.10 -4.21 -2.82
N VAL A 70 2.91 -4.57 -3.31
CA VAL A 70 1.69 -4.67 -2.50
C VAL A 70 1.80 -5.82 -1.50
N ASP A 71 2.34 -6.97 -1.91
CA ASP A 71 2.51 -8.13 -1.02
C ASP A 71 3.35 -7.81 0.22
N ILE A 72 4.37 -6.96 0.09
CA ILE A 72 5.21 -6.53 1.21
C ILE A 72 4.40 -5.70 2.21
N THR A 73 3.66 -4.70 1.73
CA THR A 73 2.85 -3.86 2.61
C THR A 73 1.74 -4.67 3.28
N PHE A 74 1.01 -5.49 2.50
CA PHE A 74 -0.05 -6.34 3.03
C PHE A 74 0.48 -7.38 4.03
N GLY A 75 1.63 -8.01 3.74
CA GLY A 75 2.26 -8.95 4.67
C GLY A 75 2.65 -8.29 6.00
N SER A 76 3.21 -7.06 5.95
CA SER A 76 3.52 -6.29 7.16
C SER A 76 2.26 -5.90 7.95
N ALA A 77 1.18 -5.54 7.25
CA ALA A 77 -0.11 -5.20 7.88
C ALA A 77 -0.77 -6.43 8.50
N ALA A 78 -0.75 -7.58 7.83
CA ALA A 78 -1.29 -8.84 8.34
C ALA A 78 -0.59 -9.23 9.66
N LYS A 79 0.74 -9.12 9.70
CA LYS A 79 1.53 -9.37 10.91
C LYS A 79 1.22 -8.39 12.03
N SER A 80 0.99 -7.12 11.71
CA SER A 80 0.87 -6.03 12.69
C SER A 80 -0.53 -5.86 13.27
N TYR A 81 -1.57 -6.14 12.49
CA TYR A 81 -2.96 -5.78 12.82
C TYR A 81 -3.94 -6.95 12.88
N GLY A 82 -3.54 -8.16 12.49
CA GLY A 82 -4.39 -9.36 12.57
C GLY A 82 -5.66 -9.22 11.72
N ASP A 83 -6.83 -9.18 12.38
CA ASP A 83 -8.15 -9.07 11.76
C ASP A 83 -8.63 -7.62 11.55
N LYS A 84 -7.82 -6.63 11.96
CA LYS A 84 -8.19 -5.20 11.94
C LYS A 84 -7.82 -4.49 10.64
N VAL A 85 -7.69 -5.22 9.54
CA VAL A 85 -7.36 -4.64 8.22
C VAL A 85 -8.52 -4.87 7.25
N LEU A 86 -8.90 -3.78 6.59
CA LEU A 86 -9.63 -3.84 5.32
C LEU A 86 -8.63 -3.59 4.20
N SER A 87 -8.38 -4.59 3.36
CA SER A 87 -7.58 -4.43 2.15
C SER A 87 -8.46 -4.36 0.91
N VAL A 88 -8.12 -3.46 0.01
CA VAL A 88 -8.79 -3.30 -1.28
C VAL A 88 -7.76 -3.48 -2.39
N VAL A 89 -8.00 -4.44 -3.29
CA VAL A 89 -7.20 -4.67 -4.50
C VAL A 89 -7.98 -4.11 -5.67
N LEU A 90 -7.38 -3.16 -6.39
CA LEU A 90 -7.96 -2.51 -7.56
C LEU A 90 -7.27 -3.01 -8.85
N THR A 91 -7.79 -2.57 -9.98
CA THR A 91 -7.34 -2.91 -11.33
C THR A 91 -5.81 -2.80 -11.48
N GLY A 92 -5.23 -3.75 -12.20
CA GLY A 92 -3.80 -3.85 -12.42
C GLY A 92 -3.42 -5.16 -13.09
N MET A 93 -2.24 -5.18 -13.72
CA MET A 93 -1.71 -6.37 -14.37
C MET A 93 -0.76 -7.12 -13.44
N GLY A 94 -0.78 -8.45 -13.52
CA GLY A 94 0.12 -9.32 -12.76
C GLY A 94 -0.56 -9.91 -11.52
N ALA A 95 0.26 -10.24 -10.51
CA ALA A 95 -0.19 -10.98 -9.33
C ALA A 95 0.23 -10.34 -8.00
N ASP A 96 0.82 -9.14 -8.04
CA ASP A 96 1.21 -8.44 -6.81
C ASP A 96 -0.02 -8.13 -5.95
N GLY A 97 0.08 -8.46 -4.66
CA GLY A 97 -1.00 -8.33 -3.69
C GLY A 97 -1.76 -9.63 -3.44
N ARG A 98 -1.59 -10.67 -4.29
CA ARG A 98 -2.24 -11.97 -4.10
C ARG A 98 -1.81 -12.65 -2.80
N GLU A 99 -0.51 -12.78 -2.57
CA GLU A 99 0.01 -13.51 -1.42
C GLU A 99 -0.20 -12.73 -0.12
N GLY A 100 -0.03 -11.41 -0.16
CA GLY A 100 -0.32 -10.51 0.94
C GLY A 100 -1.80 -10.52 1.32
N ALA A 101 -2.71 -10.52 0.34
CA ALA A 101 -4.14 -10.64 0.58
C ALA A 101 -4.51 -12.00 1.18
N ARG A 102 -3.85 -13.09 0.74
CA ARG A 102 -4.01 -14.41 1.35
C ARG A 102 -3.60 -14.40 2.81
N LEU A 103 -2.47 -13.78 3.15
CA LEU A 103 -2.01 -13.64 4.54
C LEU A 103 -3.00 -12.83 5.40
N LEU A 104 -3.51 -11.71 4.87
CA LEU A 104 -4.55 -10.92 5.53
C LEU A 104 -5.80 -11.76 5.80
N LYS A 105 -6.29 -12.48 4.79
CA LYS A 105 -7.49 -13.32 4.91
C LYS A 105 -7.30 -14.45 5.93
N GLN A 106 -6.13 -15.08 5.96
CA GLN A 106 -5.78 -16.11 6.96
C GLN A 106 -5.74 -15.53 8.38
N GLY A 107 -5.34 -14.27 8.53
CA GLY A 107 -5.38 -13.54 9.81
C GLY A 107 -6.76 -13.03 10.22
N GLY A 108 -7.82 -13.29 9.44
CA GLY A 108 -9.20 -12.86 9.73
C GLY A 108 -9.57 -11.50 9.13
N SER A 109 -8.66 -10.83 8.41
CA SER A 109 -8.93 -9.54 7.80
C SER A 109 -9.89 -9.64 6.60
N THR A 110 -10.50 -8.50 6.27
CA THR A 110 -11.41 -8.38 5.12
C THR A 110 -10.63 -7.99 3.87
N VAL A 111 -10.88 -8.70 2.78
CA VAL A 111 -10.27 -8.44 1.47
C VAL A 111 -11.38 -8.18 0.47
N TRP A 112 -11.34 -7.04 -0.19
CA TRP A 112 -12.16 -6.71 -1.35
C TRP A 112 -11.29 -6.65 -2.60
N ALA A 113 -11.82 -7.18 -3.70
CA ALA A 113 -11.21 -7.07 -5.02
C ALA A 113 -12.20 -6.34 -5.93
N GLN A 114 -11.66 -5.50 -6.81
CA GLN A 114 -12.45 -4.84 -7.83
C GLN A 114 -13.06 -5.86 -8.80
N ASP A 115 -14.34 -5.68 -9.11
CA ASP A 115 -15.06 -6.52 -10.07
C ASP A 115 -14.53 -6.32 -11.49
N GLU A 116 -14.49 -7.42 -12.25
CA GLU A 116 -14.02 -7.47 -13.64
C GLU A 116 -14.65 -6.40 -14.52
N ALA A 117 -15.96 -6.17 -14.40
CA ALA A 117 -16.68 -5.21 -15.24
C ALA A 117 -16.23 -3.75 -15.06
N SER A 118 -15.50 -3.46 -13.98
CA SER A 118 -14.96 -2.12 -13.69
C SER A 118 -13.44 -2.02 -13.81
N CYS A 119 -12.74 -3.13 -14.04
CA CYS A 119 -11.31 -3.15 -14.32
C CYS A 119 -11.01 -2.63 -15.73
N VAL A 120 -9.77 -2.20 -15.95
CA VAL A 120 -9.26 -1.71 -17.25
C VAL A 120 -8.51 -2.81 -17.96
#